data_AF-A0AAE2YHF0-F1
#
_entry.id   AF-A0AAE2YHF0-F1
#
_cell.length_a   1.000
_cell.length_b   1.000
_cell.length_c   1.000
_cell.angle_alpha   90.00
_cell.angle_beta   90.00
_cell.angle_gamma   90.00
#
_symmetry.space_group_name_H-M   'P 1'
#
loop_
_entity.id
_entity.type
_entity.pdbx_description
1 polymer ?
#
loop_
_entity_poly.entity_id
_entity_poly.type
_entity_poly.pdbx_seq_one_letter_code
_entity_poly.pdbx_strand_id
1 'polypeptide(L)'
;MIPIIPKSSEFKRNLRNFLLRNWVFCAHYADSAIKQAYSILKSWRRNYLKGRGTKTKPVVKKKFVRVKETLYSYKNGKIKISIKPYEGYLVFDVSNAWFWSRAKGEMGEL
;
A
#
# COMPACT_ATOMS: atom_id res chain seq x y z
N MET A 1 -22.75 -18.36 -4.75
CA MET A 1 -21.34 -18.63 -4.39
C MET A 1 -20.80 -17.49 -3.53
N ILE A 2 -20.17 -17.80 -2.40
CA ILE A 2 -19.52 -16.81 -1.51
C ILE A 2 -18.07 -16.63 -1.98
N PRO A 3 -17.57 -15.39 -2.17
CA PRO A 3 -16.18 -15.17 -2.52
C PRO A 3 -15.21 -15.71 -1.47
N ILE A 4 -14.26 -16.54 -1.92
CA ILE A 4 -13.18 -17.10 -1.11
C ILE A 4 -11.91 -16.32 -1.41
N ILE A 5 -11.25 -15.83 -0.36
CA ILE A 5 -9.97 -15.13 -0.46
C ILE A 5 -8.93 -16.06 0.17
N PRO A 6 -7.89 -16.50 -0.58
CA PRO A 6 -6.82 -17.33 -0.02
C PRO A 6 -6.13 -16.61 1.15
N LYS A 7 -5.94 -17.26 2.29
CA LYS A 7 -5.36 -16.63 3.49
C LYS A 7 -4.07 -17.27 3.98
N SER A 8 -3.72 -18.46 3.46
CA SER A 8 -2.57 -19.23 3.93
C SER A 8 -1.28 -18.41 3.79
N SER A 9 -0.39 -18.61 4.77
CA SER A 9 0.95 -18.01 4.77
C SER A 9 1.73 -18.45 3.54
N GLU A 10 1.61 -19.72 3.17
CA GLU A 10 2.24 -20.29 1.98
C GLU A 10 1.80 -19.61 0.69
N PHE A 11 0.48 -19.40 0.49
CA PHE A 11 -0.02 -18.71 -0.70
C PHE A 11 0.55 -17.28 -0.78
N LYS A 12 0.55 -16.56 0.35
CA LYS A 12 1.09 -15.19 0.41
C LYS A 12 2.59 -15.15 0.14
N ARG A 13 3.34 -16.14 0.66
CA ARG A 13 4.78 -16.28 0.41
C ARG A 13 5.05 -16.56 -1.07
N ASN A 14 4.32 -17.47 -1.69
CA ASN A 14 4.48 -17.80 -3.10
C ASN A 14 4.09 -16.62 -4.01
N LEU A 15 3.01 -15.90 -3.67
CA LEU A 15 2.63 -14.66 -4.35
C LEU A 15 3.72 -13.59 -4.24
N ARG A 16 4.27 -13.39 -3.04
CA ARG A 16 5.38 -12.46 -2.83
C ARG A 16 6.60 -12.83 -3.67
N ASN A 17 7.02 -14.09 -3.63
CA ASN A 17 8.16 -14.57 -4.40
C ASN A 17 7.94 -14.41 -5.91
N PHE A 18 6.72 -14.66 -6.38
CA PHE A 18 6.34 -14.43 -7.77
C PHE A 18 6.46 -12.95 -8.16
N LEU A 19 5.90 -12.04 -7.35
CA LEU A 19 5.96 -10.59 -7.62
C LEU A 19 7.38 -10.02 -7.57
N LEU A 20 8.28 -10.65 -6.82
CA LEU A 20 9.68 -10.23 -6.72
C LEU A 20 10.56 -10.75 -7.88
N ARG A 21 10.05 -11.65 -8.74
CA ARG A 21 10.80 -12.10 -9.92
C ARG A 21 11.03 -10.91 -10.85
N ASN A 22 12.29 -10.60 -11.14
CA ASN A 22 12.71 -9.45 -11.95
C ASN A 22 12.28 -8.08 -11.38
N TRP A 23 11.99 -8.00 -10.08
CA TRP A 23 11.63 -6.75 -9.42
C TRP A 23 12.88 -5.95 -9.06
N VAL A 24 13.03 -4.77 -9.67
CA VAL A 24 14.22 -3.92 -9.48
C VAL A 24 14.06 -2.87 -8.37
N PHE A 25 12.85 -2.72 -7.81
CA PHE A 25 12.57 -1.74 -6.75
C PHE A 25 12.62 -2.37 -5.36
N CYS A 26 12.48 -1.56 -4.31
CA CYS A 26 12.45 -2.08 -2.95
C CYS A 26 11.32 -3.13 -2.76
N ALA A 27 11.63 -4.24 -2.08
CA ALA A 27 10.69 -5.34 -1.88
C ALA A 27 9.42 -4.94 -1.11
N HIS A 28 9.53 -3.92 -0.26
CA HIS A 28 8.41 -3.42 0.53
C HIS A 28 7.24 -2.88 -0.31
N TYR A 29 7.47 -2.52 -1.58
CA TYR A 29 6.41 -2.13 -2.49
C TYR A 29 5.50 -3.30 -2.86
N ALA A 30 6.08 -4.49 -3.09
CA ALA A 30 5.31 -5.71 -3.31
C ALA A 30 4.53 -6.08 -2.04
N ASP A 31 5.17 -5.99 -0.87
CA ASP A 31 4.53 -6.26 0.43
C ASP A 31 3.34 -5.32 0.69
N SER A 32 3.50 -4.03 0.39
CA SER A 32 2.44 -3.03 0.50
C SER A 32 1.30 -3.28 -0.49
N ALA A 33 1.61 -3.63 -1.74
CA ALA A 33 0.61 -3.97 -2.75
C ALA A 33 -0.22 -5.20 -2.33
N ILE A 34 0.41 -6.25 -1.80
CA ILE A 34 -0.28 -7.42 -1.23
C ILE A 34 -1.19 -6.97 -0.08
N LYS A 35 -0.66 -6.22 0.90
CA LYS A 35 -1.44 -5.72 2.05
C LYS A 35 -2.67 -4.93 1.58
N GLN A 36 -2.51 -4.06 0.61
CA GLN A 36 -3.57 -3.21 0.08
C GLN A 36 -4.63 -4.01 -0.69
N ALA A 37 -4.21 -4.98 -1.52
CA ALA A 37 -5.10 -5.88 -2.23
C ALA A 37 -5.97 -6.69 -1.26
N TYR A 38 -5.37 -7.24 -0.19
CA TYR A 38 -6.12 -7.95 0.85
C TYR A 38 -7.08 -7.06 1.61
N SER A 39 -6.73 -5.80 1.88
CA SER A 39 -7.64 -4.84 2.52
C SER A 39 -8.87 -4.59 1.65
N ILE A 40 -8.66 -4.34 0.35
CA ILE A 40 -9.73 -4.14 -0.64
C ILE A 40 -10.63 -5.38 -0.74
N LEU A 41 -10.05 -6.56 -0.90
CA LEU A 41 -10.79 -7.82 -1.02
C LEU A 41 -11.60 -8.13 0.24
N LYS A 42 -11.05 -7.88 1.44
CA LYS A 42 -11.77 -8.04 2.72
C LYS A 42 -12.96 -7.10 2.82
N SER A 43 -12.76 -5.82 2.48
CA SER A 43 -13.83 -4.82 2.51
C SER A 43 -14.94 -5.16 1.51
N TRP A 44 -14.57 -5.53 0.28
CA TRP A 44 -15.48 -5.99 -0.76
C TRP A 44 -16.30 -7.20 -0.31
N ARG A 45 -15.66 -8.26 0.20
CA ARG A 45 -16.36 -9.46 0.71
C ARG A 45 -17.31 -9.09 1.86
N ARG A 46 -16.89 -8.23 2.78
CA ARG A 46 -17.74 -7.76 3.89
C ARG A 46 -18.98 -7.03 3.38
N ASN A 47 -18.83 -6.14 2.40
CA ASN A 47 -19.95 -5.39 1.84
C ASN A 47 -20.89 -6.29 1.03
N TYR A 48 -20.34 -7.27 0.30
CA TYR A 48 -21.13 -8.30 -0.37
C TYR A 48 -21.98 -9.10 0.62
N LEU A 49 -21.39 -9.58 1.73
CA LEU A 49 -22.11 -10.32 2.77
C LEU A 49 -23.18 -9.49 3.48
N LYS A 50 -23.01 -8.16 3.54
CA LYS A 50 -24.00 -7.22 4.10
C LYS A 50 -25.09 -6.80 3.10
N GLY A 51 -25.10 -7.34 1.87
CA GLY A 51 -26.03 -6.94 0.82
C GLY A 51 -25.80 -5.54 0.25
N ARG A 52 -24.67 -4.88 0.59
CA ARG A 52 -24.33 -3.51 0.16
C ARG A 52 -23.40 -3.48 -1.06
N GLY A 53 -22.94 -4.64 -1.53
CA GLY A 53 -21.95 -4.77 -2.59
C GLY A 53 -22.28 -5.88 -3.56
N THR A 54 -21.78 -5.75 -4.78
CA THR A 54 -22.01 -6.72 -5.86
C THR A 54 -21.02 -7.89 -5.78
N LYS A 55 -21.34 -8.97 -6.52
CA LYS A 55 -20.44 -10.11 -6.75
C LYS A 55 -19.24 -9.76 -7.63
N THR A 56 -19.24 -8.59 -8.27
CA THR A 56 -18.19 -8.18 -9.19
C THR A 56 -16.90 -7.91 -8.43
N LYS A 57 -15.79 -8.52 -8.87
CA LYS A 57 -14.47 -8.32 -8.27
C LYS A 57 -14.08 -6.83 -8.34
N PRO A 58 -13.53 -6.25 -7.24
CA PRO A 58 -13.10 -4.86 -7.24
C PRO A 58 -11.88 -4.68 -8.16
N VAL A 59 -11.86 -3.54 -8.86
CA VAL A 59 -10.75 -3.12 -9.73
C VAL A 59 -10.16 -1.82 -9.22
N VAL A 60 -8.83 -1.77 -9.08
CA VAL A 60 -8.11 -0.55 -8.72
C VAL A 60 -7.94 0.30 -9.97
N LYS A 61 -8.62 1.45 -10.03
CA LYS A 61 -8.60 2.33 -11.22
C LYS A 61 -7.39 3.26 -11.30
N LYS A 62 -6.84 3.67 -10.16
CA LYS A 62 -5.69 4.60 -10.08
C LYS A 62 -4.44 3.85 -9.68
N LYS A 63 -3.31 4.16 -10.33
CA LYS A 63 -1.99 3.65 -9.91
C LYS A 63 -1.57 4.44 -8.66
N PHE A 64 -1.34 3.73 -7.57
CA PHE A 64 -0.81 4.31 -6.34
C PHE A 64 0.01 3.27 -5.61
N VAL A 65 0.84 3.72 -4.68
CA VAL A 65 1.52 2.87 -3.73
C VAL A 65 1.39 3.47 -2.34
N ARG A 66 1.14 2.62 -1.35
CA ARG A 66 1.16 3.04 0.05
C ARG A 66 2.57 2.80 0.60
N VAL A 67 3.18 3.83 1.16
CA VAL A 67 4.49 3.74 1.80
C VAL A 67 4.25 3.81 3.30
N LYS A 68 4.74 2.81 4.05
CA LYS A 68 4.66 2.84 5.52
C LYS A 68 5.60 3.91 6.06
N GLU A 69 5.29 4.41 7.24
CA GLU A 69 6.12 5.38 7.97
C GLU A 69 7.58 4.94 8.10
N THR A 70 7.81 3.67 8.43
CA THR A 70 9.17 3.10 8.57
C THR A 70 9.95 2.99 7.26
N LEU A 71 9.34 3.30 6.11
CA LEU A 71 9.91 3.16 4.77
C LEU A 71 10.16 4.51 4.07
N TYR A 72 9.83 5.61 4.74
CA TYR A 72 10.25 6.95 4.35
C TYR A 72 10.96 7.64 5.51
N SER A 73 11.68 8.72 5.22
CA SER A 73 12.14 9.65 6.25
C SER A 73 11.54 11.02 6.03
N TYR A 74 11.25 11.72 7.12
CA TYR A 74 10.77 13.09 7.09
C TYR A 74 11.77 13.98 7.84
N LYS A 75 12.33 14.98 7.14
CA LYS A 75 13.26 15.96 7.73
C LYS A 75 13.05 17.30 7.07
N ASN A 76 12.96 18.37 7.86
CA ASN A 76 12.89 19.77 7.38
C ASN A 76 11.82 19.98 6.29
N GLY A 77 10.60 19.48 6.50
CA GLY A 77 9.52 19.64 5.51
C GLY A 77 9.62 18.72 4.28
N LYS A 78 10.61 17.82 4.21
CA LYS A 78 10.85 16.95 3.06
C LYS A 78 10.65 15.48 3.40
N ILE A 79 9.85 14.79 2.59
CA ILE A 79 9.68 13.33 2.65
C ILE A 79 10.64 12.71 1.65
N LYS A 80 11.50 11.80 2.10
CA LYS A 80 12.42 11.02 1.27
C LYS A 80 11.99 9.55 1.28
N ILE A 81 11.78 8.98 0.09
CA ILE A 81 11.30 7.62 -0.12
C ILE A 81 12.30 6.84 -0.97
N SER A 82 12.78 5.69 -0.49
CA SER A 82 13.68 4.82 -1.25
C SER A 82 12.92 4.07 -2.34
N ILE A 83 13.30 4.27 -3.60
CA ILE A 83 12.68 3.60 -4.76
C ILE A 83 13.41 2.30 -5.08
N LYS A 84 14.73 2.39 -5.21
CA LYS A 84 15.62 1.26 -5.45
C LYS A 84 16.64 1.18 -4.32
N PRO A 85 16.88 -0.01 -3.74
CA PRO A 85 17.83 -0.16 -2.65
C PRO A 85 19.20 0.43 -3.04
N TYR A 86 19.75 1.29 -2.19
CA TYR A 86 21.08 1.90 -2.34
C TYR A 86 21.32 2.79 -3.58
N GLU A 87 20.35 2.93 -4.48
CA GLU A 87 20.55 3.64 -5.75
C GLU A 87 19.69 4.90 -5.89
N GLY A 88 18.42 4.85 -5.50
CA GLY A 88 17.46 5.89 -5.89
C GLY A 88 16.44 6.23 -4.83
N TYR A 89 16.15 7.52 -4.70
CA TYR A 89 15.16 8.08 -3.80
C TYR A 89 14.31 9.15 -4.48
N LEU A 90 13.03 9.22 -4.13
CA LEU A 90 12.18 10.38 -4.41
C LEU A 90 12.18 11.29 -3.19
N VAL A 91 12.23 12.60 -3.44
CA VAL A 91 12.10 13.63 -2.41
C VAL A 91 10.91 14.50 -2.76
N PHE A 92 10.00 14.64 -1.81
CA PHE A 92 8.85 15.53 -1.91
C PHE A 92 9.00 16.63 -0.87
N ASP A 93 9.02 17.88 -1.33
CA ASP A 93 8.87 19.01 -0.42
C ASP A 93 7.39 19.16 -0.09
N VAL A 94 7.06 18.94 1.17
CA VAL A 94 5.70 19.06 1.69
C VAL A 94 5.57 20.27 2.61
N SER A 95 6.58 21.12 2.78
CA SER A 95 6.55 22.26 3.72
C SER A 95 5.32 23.16 3.58
N ASN A 96 4.84 23.36 2.35
CA ASN A 96 3.67 24.18 2.03
C ASN A 96 2.39 23.35 1.78
N ALA A 97 2.36 22.09 2.19
CA ALA A 97 1.21 21.23 1.93
C ALA A 97 -0.02 21.66 2.74
N TRP A 98 -1.18 21.72 2.08
CA TRP A 98 -2.45 22.16 2.67
C TRP A 98 -2.87 21.37 3.92
N PHE A 99 -2.42 20.13 4.05
CA PHE A 99 -2.83 19.22 5.13
C PHE A 99 -2.15 19.50 6.48
N TRP A 100 -1.09 20.31 6.54
CA TRP A 100 -0.39 20.60 7.80
C TRP A 100 -1.28 21.24 8.85
N SER A 101 -2.17 22.14 8.44
CA SER A 101 -3.17 22.76 9.30
C SER A 101 -4.07 21.73 9.99
N ARG A 102 -4.30 20.57 9.36
CA ARG A 102 -5.15 19.49 9.86
C ARG A 102 -4.37 18.45 10.64
N ALA A 103 -3.11 18.23 10.26
CA ALA A 103 -2.24 17.23 10.85
C ALA A 103 -1.65 17.66 12.21
N LYS A 104 -1.85 18.92 12.63
CA LYS A 104 -1.32 19.48 13.89
C LYS A 104 0.20 19.28 14.07
N GLY A 105 0.94 19.19 12.96
CA GLY A 105 2.38 18.97 12.96
C GLY A 105 2.83 17.51 13.06
N GLU A 106 1.92 16.54 13.16
CA GLU A 106 2.24 15.10 13.20
C GLU A 106 2.11 14.45 11.82
N MET A 107 3.04 13.56 11.47
CA MET A 107 3.01 12.77 10.24
C MET A 107 3.20 11.30 10.57
N GLY A 108 2.29 10.43 10.13
CA GLY A 108 2.43 8.99 10.36
C GLY A 108 1.13 8.20 10.19
N GLU A 109 1.24 6.87 10.33
CA GLU A 109 0.06 6.00 10.53
C GLU A 109 -0.23 5.95 12.03
N LEU A 110 -1.34 6.54 12.49
CA LEU A 110 -1.87 6.37 13.86
C LEU A 110 -2.15 4.88 14.17
#